data_AF-A0A378WF97-F1
#
_entry.id   AF-A0A378WF97-F1
#
_cell.length_a   1.000
_cell.length_b   1.000
_cell.length_c   1.000
_cell.angle_alpha   90.00
_cell.angle_beta   90.00
_cell.angle_gamma   90.00
#
_symmetry.space_group_name_H-M   'P 1'
#
loop_
_entity.id
_entity.type
_entity.pdbx_description
1 polymer ?
#
loop_
_entity_poly.entity_id
_entity_poly.type
_entity_poly.pdbx_seq_one_letter_code
_entity_poly.pdbx_strand_id
1 'polypeptide(L)'
;MNKKNIVISFLGTQLDSGLGQGRWSKWRPNVAISQQKDLHVDRIELFYAEHYRELADTVKADIESSAPHTSVRLVPMELSNPWDFSEVYTKLHDWAEHYPFDTEAENYLTHITTGTHVAQICLFLLVESRRIPSVLLQTSPPKKQRRNMPIGEVGNYELIDLDLARYDVLAERLAAVRHDAVRYLKSGIATRNPAFNRMIAEIEQVALHSPSPILLSGPTGAGKSMLARRIYELKKARHLISGKFVDVNCATLRGDGAASALFGHKKGAFTGAADKREGYLKTADKGVLFLDEIGELGLDEQAMLLKAIEEKHFYPIGSDSEVHSDFQLIAGTNRDLRREVRLGRFREDLFARINIWQYTLPALAERREDIEPNIEHQLAVVSQELGRTTRFNKEAHAAYLNFALSPQALWHGNFRDLAASIMRLATLAPQGRIQTEAVEAETGRLKWLWADDADTALHRPSENDWRLILKAKGIDADSLDLFDQMQLENVIAECRRHKNMAEAGRALFHVSRTQKANPNDSDRLRKYLARFGLTWADISSTE
;
A
#
# COMPACT_ATOMS: atom_id res chain seq x y z
N MET A 1 -49.70 -8.28 17.49
CA MET A 1 -50.25 -6.92 17.66
C MET A 1 -49.55 -6.03 16.66
N ASN A 2 -50.25 -5.13 15.98
CA ASN A 2 -49.60 -4.19 15.06
C ASN A 2 -48.73 -3.25 15.91
N LYS A 3 -47.44 -3.10 15.59
CA LYS A 3 -46.56 -2.15 16.27
C LYS A 3 -47.05 -0.73 16.03
N LYS A 4 -46.89 0.15 17.02
CA LYS A 4 -47.27 1.57 16.90
C LYS A 4 -46.19 2.33 16.13
N ASN A 5 -46.59 3.20 15.20
CA ASN A 5 -45.65 4.01 14.43
C ASN A 5 -45.43 5.36 15.13
N ILE A 6 -44.18 5.62 15.50
CA ILE A 6 -43.73 6.81 16.23
C ILE A 6 -42.84 7.63 15.31
N VAL A 7 -43.24 8.88 15.04
CA VAL A 7 -42.46 9.80 14.21
C VAL A 7 -41.64 10.72 15.09
N ILE A 8 -40.35 10.84 14.81
CA ILE A 8 -39.43 11.79 15.44
C ILE A 8 -39.16 12.90 14.43
N SER A 9 -39.47 14.15 14.78
CA SER A 9 -39.41 15.25 13.81
C SER A 9 -39.06 16.58 14.45
N PHE A 10 -38.41 17.45 13.69
CA PHE A 10 -38.30 18.86 14.05
C PHE A 10 -39.55 19.65 13.64
N LEU A 11 -39.92 20.65 14.42
CA LEU A 11 -40.88 21.66 14.01
C LEU A 11 -40.38 22.42 12.78
N GLY A 12 -41.16 22.43 11.70
CA GLY A 12 -40.88 23.23 10.51
C GLY A 12 -41.22 24.70 10.74
N THR A 13 -40.29 25.47 11.31
CA THR A 13 -40.51 26.89 11.64
C THR A 13 -41.02 27.73 10.45
N GLN A 14 -40.58 27.40 9.23
CA GLN A 14 -41.09 28.01 8.00
C GLN A 14 -42.15 27.15 7.29
N LEU A 15 -41.98 25.83 7.25
CA LEU A 15 -42.84 24.95 6.45
C LEU A 15 -44.19 24.68 7.13
N ASP A 16 -44.22 24.53 8.45
CA ASP A 16 -45.44 24.28 9.23
C ASP A 16 -46.12 25.56 9.71
N SER A 17 -45.59 26.75 9.40
CA SER A 17 -46.19 28.02 9.79
C SER A 17 -47.45 28.38 9.00
N GLY A 18 -48.36 29.12 9.62
CA GLY A 18 -49.56 29.69 8.98
C GLY A 18 -50.57 30.20 10.01
N LEU A 19 -51.39 31.19 9.64
CA LEU A 19 -52.42 31.78 10.50
C LEU A 19 -53.81 31.67 9.86
N GLY A 20 -54.86 31.60 10.70
CA GLY A 20 -56.25 31.56 10.25
C GLY A 20 -56.57 30.33 9.39
N GLN A 21 -57.64 30.40 8.59
CA GLN A 21 -58.07 29.30 7.72
C GLN A 21 -57.10 29.03 6.55
N GLY A 22 -56.33 30.03 6.12
CA GLY A 22 -55.39 29.91 4.99
C GLY A 22 -54.28 28.88 5.21
N ARG A 23 -53.99 28.49 6.47
CA ARG A 23 -52.97 27.47 6.78
C ARG A 23 -53.29 26.09 6.23
N TRP A 24 -54.56 25.75 6.02
CA TRP A 24 -55.00 24.48 5.42
C TRP A 24 -54.81 24.42 3.91
N SER A 25 -54.48 25.56 3.28
CA SER A 25 -54.13 25.66 1.86
C SER A 25 -52.61 25.66 1.61
N LYS A 26 -51.81 25.48 2.67
CA LYS A 26 -50.35 25.37 2.61
C LYS A 26 -49.95 23.94 2.95
N TRP A 27 -49.00 23.40 2.20
CA TRP A 27 -48.39 22.12 2.56
C TRP A 27 -47.49 22.29 3.79
N ARG A 28 -47.79 21.52 4.84
CA ARG A 28 -47.14 21.57 6.15
C ARG A 28 -46.65 20.17 6.49
N PRO A 29 -45.35 19.86 6.38
CA PRO A 29 -44.82 18.50 6.46
C PRO A 29 -45.28 17.70 7.69
N ASN A 30 -45.23 18.30 8.88
CA ASN A 30 -45.59 17.61 10.13
C ASN A 30 -47.09 17.39 10.29
N VAL A 31 -47.93 18.20 9.63
CA VAL A 31 -49.37 18.01 9.62
C VAL A 31 -49.77 17.00 8.53
N ALA A 32 -49.14 17.13 7.36
CA ALA A 32 -49.43 16.32 6.19
C ALA A 32 -49.09 14.84 6.38
N ILE A 33 -48.03 14.53 7.13
CA ILE A 33 -47.63 13.17 7.45
C ILE A 33 -48.73 12.38 8.19
N SER A 34 -49.47 13.02 9.11
CA SER A 34 -50.58 12.41 9.85
C SER A 34 -51.85 12.27 9.02
N GLN A 35 -51.92 12.93 7.86
CA GLN A 35 -53.07 12.89 6.95
C GLN A 35 -52.89 11.87 5.82
N GLN A 36 -51.74 11.21 5.74
CA GLN A 36 -51.48 10.14 4.76
C GLN A 36 -52.40 8.95 5.02
N LYS A 37 -53.01 8.40 3.97
CA LYS A 37 -53.98 7.31 4.10
C LYS A 37 -53.33 5.94 4.32
N ASP A 38 -52.11 5.81 3.82
CA ASP A 38 -51.28 4.61 3.76
C ASP A 38 -50.19 4.57 4.84
N LEU A 39 -49.99 5.67 5.58
CA LEU A 39 -49.11 5.74 6.74
C LEU A 39 -49.91 6.05 8.01
N HIS A 40 -50.14 5.03 8.84
CA HIS A 40 -50.74 5.23 10.16
C HIS A 40 -49.68 5.77 11.12
N VAL A 41 -49.95 6.89 11.80
CA VAL A 41 -49.03 7.49 12.79
C VAL A 41 -49.72 7.55 14.14
N ASP A 42 -49.18 6.85 15.14
CA ASP A 42 -49.75 6.79 16.50
C ASP A 42 -49.26 7.94 17.39
N ARG A 43 -47.98 8.31 17.25
CA ARG A 43 -47.36 9.37 18.06
C ARG A 43 -46.33 10.15 17.27
N ILE A 44 -46.24 11.46 17.52
CA ILE A 44 -45.17 12.31 17.02
C ILE A 44 -44.41 12.93 18.20
N GLU A 45 -43.10 12.68 18.27
CA GLU A 45 -42.14 13.40 19.10
C GLU A 45 -41.66 14.62 18.29
N LEU A 46 -42.15 15.81 18.65
CA LEU A 46 -41.92 17.04 17.90
C LEU A 46 -40.94 17.97 18.63
N PHE A 47 -39.71 18.07 18.11
CA PHE A 47 -38.69 18.97 18.64
C PHE A 47 -38.99 20.42 18.32
N TYR A 48 -38.92 21.28 19.33
CA TYR A 48 -39.12 22.73 19.17
C TYR A 48 -38.27 23.51 20.17
N ALA A 49 -37.94 24.75 19.83
CA ALA A 49 -37.37 25.71 20.77
C ALA A 49 -38.49 26.54 21.43
N GLU A 50 -38.32 26.95 22.68
CA GLU A 50 -39.38 27.57 23.51
C GLU A 50 -39.97 28.83 22.86
N HIS A 51 -39.18 29.60 22.13
CA HIS A 51 -39.69 30.79 21.41
C HIS A 51 -40.63 30.46 20.24
N TYR A 52 -40.69 29.20 19.80
CA TYR A 52 -41.67 28.71 18.82
C TYR A 52 -42.83 27.93 19.44
N ARG A 53 -43.02 28.01 20.76
CA ARG A 53 -44.06 27.24 21.46
C ARG A 53 -45.47 27.43 20.92
N GLU A 54 -45.88 28.67 20.65
CA GLU A 54 -47.22 28.95 20.09
C GLU A 54 -47.45 28.24 18.74
N LEU A 55 -46.41 28.18 17.90
CA LEU A 55 -46.46 27.46 16.63
C LEU A 55 -46.50 25.95 16.87
N ALA A 56 -45.72 25.43 17.82
CA ALA A 56 -45.71 24.01 18.18
C ALA A 56 -47.09 23.56 18.68
N ASP A 57 -47.74 24.34 19.55
CA ASP A 57 -49.09 24.10 20.05
C ASP A 57 -50.13 24.14 18.92
N THR A 58 -49.98 25.08 17.97
CA THR A 58 -50.85 25.16 16.79
C THR A 58 -50.70 23.92 15.89
N VAL A 59 -49.46 23.49 15.61
CA VAL A 59 -49.18 22.29 14.81
C VAL A 59 -49.74 21.05 15.50
N LYS A 60 -49.55 20.92 16.81
CA LYS A 60 -50.12 19.84 17.62
C LYS A 60 -51.64 19.79 17.50
N ALA A 61 -52.33 20.91 17.72
CA ALA A 61 -53.79 20.98 17.64
C ALA A 61 -54.31 20.65 16.23
N ASP A 62 -53.62 21.12 15.18
CA ASP A 62 -54.00 20.82 13.79
C ASP A 62 -53.77 19.33 13.44
N ILE A 63 -52.71 18.70 13.96
CA ILE A 63 -52.48 17.25 13.81
C ILE A 63 -53.59 16.47 14.52
N GLU A 64 -53.83 16.73 15.80
CA GLU A 64 -54.83 16.02 16.61
C GLU A 64 -56.26 16.22 16.06
N SER A 65 -56.55 17.39 15.46
CA SER A 65 -57.82 17.65 14.81
C SER A 65 -57.98 16.91 13.46
N SER A 66 -56.91 16.75 12.69
CA SER A 66 -56.98 16.11 11.37
C SER A 66 -56.78 14.59 11.43
N ALA A 67 -56.10 14.10 12.46
CA ALA A 67 -55.86 12.70 12.74
C ALA A 67 -56.07 12.43 14.25
N PRO A 68 -57.32 12.20 14.70
CA PRO A 68 -57.64 12.03 16.14
C PRO A 68 -56.98 10.82 16.81
N HIS A 69 -56.41 9.91 16.04
CA HIS A 69 -55.67 8.75 16.52
C HIS A 69 -54.18 9.05 16.77
N THR A 70 -53.66 10.17 16.24
CA THR A 70 -52.27 10.58 16.39
C THR A 70 -52.14 11.48 17.62
N SER A 71 -51.27 11.10 18.54
CA SER A 71 -50.89 11.94 19.68
C SER A 71 -49.62 12.74 19.39
N VAL A 72 -49.53 14.00 19.84
CA VAL A 72 -48.29 14.80 19.67
C VAL A 72 -47.67 15.15 21.02
N ARG A 73 -46.42 14.72 21.21
CA ARG A 73 -45.57 15.07 22.34
C ARG A 73 -44.59 16.15 21.89
N LEU A 74 -44.74 17.34 22.46
CA LEU A 74 -43.81 18.43 22.25
C LEU A 74 -42.56 18.20 23.10
N VAL A 75 -41.40 18.19 22.44
CA VAL A 75 -40.11 17.95 23.08
C VAL A 75 -39.26 19.22 23.00
N PRO A 76 -39.04 19.93 24.12
CA PRO A 76 -38.19 21.11 24.13
C PRO A 76 -36.75 20.75 23.73
N MET A 77 -36.19 21.48 22.77
CA MET A 77 -34.84 21.31 22.25
C MET A 77 -34.23 22.67 21.93
N GLU A 78 -33.51 23.22 22.91
CA GLU A 78 -32.80 24.49 22.78
C GLU A 78 -31.47 24.30 22.05
N LEU A 79 -31.33 25.01 20.94
CA LEU A 79 -30.14 25.06 20.10
C LEU A 79 -29.70 26.52 19.96
N SER A 80 -28.58 26.87 20.58
CA SER A 80 -28.02 28.23 20.56
C SER A 80 -27.59 28.62 19.14
N ASN A 81 -26.92 27.69 18.45
CA ASN A 81 -26.60 27.78 17.04
C ASN A 81 -27.09 26.53 16.29
N PRO A 82 -28.26 26.57 15.63
CA PRO A 82 -28.80 25.47 14.83
C PRO A 82 -27.96 25.06 13.60
N TRP A 83 -26.87 25.77 13.33
CA TRP A 83 -25.90 25.48 12.26
C TRP A 83 -24.55 24.99 12.81
N ASP A 84 -24.37 24.93 14.13
CA ASP A 84 -23.21 24.30 14.76
C ASP A 84 -23.42 22.79 14.82
N PHE A 85 -22.59 22.07 14.07
CA PHE A 85 -22.70 20.61 14.00
C PHE A 85 -22.48 19.93 15.34
N SER A 86 -21.51 20.40 16.14
CA SER A 86 -21.18 19.79 17.42
C SER A 86 -22.32 19.97 18.41
N GLU A 87 -22.86 21.19 18.52
CA GLU A 87 -23.98 21.47 19.43
C GLU A 87 -25.22 20.63 19.06
N VAL A 88 -25.61 20.65 17.78
CA VAL A 88 -26.81 19.96 17.29
C VAL A 88 -26.67 18.44 17.45
N TYR A 89 -25.50 17.88 17.11
CA TYR A 89 -25.25 16.45 17.28
C TYR A 89 -25.27 16.03 18.75
N THR A 90 -24.58 16.76 19.63
CA THR A 90 -24.55 16.45 21.08
C THR A 90 -25.96 16.49 21.67
N LYS A 91 -26.75 17.53 21.39
CA LYS A 91 -28.13 17.63 21.93
C LYS A 91 -29.05 16.50 21.46
N LEU A 92 -28.99 16.14 20.19
CA LEU A 92 -29.78 15.03 19.64
C LEU A 92 -29.30 13.68 20.15
N HIS A 93 -27.98 13.49 20.29
CA HIS A 93 -27.39 12.29 20.86
C HIS A 93 -27.82 12.11 22.32
N ASP A 94 -27.69 13.16 23.14
CA ASP A 94 -28.09 13.16 24.55
C ASP A 94 -29.58 12.83 24.70
N TRP A 95 -30.44 13.41 23.85
CA TRP A 95 -31.86 13.07 23.84
C TRP A 95 -32.09 11.60 23.49
N ALA A 96 -31.44 11.09 22.44
CA ALA A 96 -31.61 9.71 22.00
C ALA A 96 -31.14 8.71 23.07
N GLU A 97 -30.06 9.02 23.80
CA GLU A 97 -29.54 8.17 24.89
C GLU A 97 -30.52 8.04 26.05
N HIS A 98 -31.29 9.10 26.35
CA HIS A 98 -32.26 9.12 27.45
C HIS A 98 -33.69 8.75 27.01
N TYR A 99 -33.94 8.65 25.70
CA TYR A 99 -35.26 8.32 25.18
C TYR A 99 -35.50 6.80 25.27
N PRO A 100 -36.60 6.34 25.91
CA PRO A 100 -36.84 4.91 26.13
C PRO A 100 -37.41 4.25 24.87
N PHE A 101 -36.54 3.92 23.92
CA PHE A 101 -36.95 3.20 22.71
C PHE A 101 -37.45 1.78 23.03
N ASP A 102 -38.70 1.47 22.66
CA ASP A 102 -39.32 0.15 22.72
C ASP A 102 -39.48 -0.42 21.31
N THR A 103 -38.40 -0.98 20.76
CA THR A 103 -38.40 -1.55 19.41
C THR A 103 -39.22 -2.84 19.29
N GLU A 104 -39.72 -3.41 20.40
CA GLU A 104 -40.58 -4.59 20.37
C GLU A 104 -42.04 -4.22 20.14
N ALA A 105 -42.51 -3.11 20.73
CA ALA A 105 -43.88 -2.64 20.59
C ALA A 105 -44.07 -1.46 19.61
N GLU A 106 -43.01 -0.69 19.34
CA GLU A 106 -43.03 0.53 18.52
C GLU A 106 -42.10 0.42 17.29
N ASN A 107 -42.52 1.05 16.19
CA ASN A 107 -41.71 1.31 15.01
C ASN A 107 -41.37 2.80 14.98
N TYR A 108 -40.09 3.14 14.88
CA TYR A 108 -39.66 4.54 14.84
C TYR A 108 -39.38 5.01 13.41
N LEU A 109 -39.83 6.22 13.09
CA LEU A 109 -39.64 6.89 11.81
C LEU A 109 -39.02 8.28 12.07
N THR A 110 -37.80 8.52 11.59
CA THR A 110 -37.14 9.82 11.76
C THR A 110 -37.39 10.70 10.54
N HIS A 111 -38.17 11.75 10.73
CA HIS A 111 -38.59 12.66 9.68
C HIS A 111 -37.53 13.73 9.40
N ILE A 112 -36.93 13.67 8.21
CA ILE A 112 -35.77 14.51 7.81
C ILE A 112 -36.13 15.68 6.88
N THR A 113 -37.41 16.03 6.78
CA THR A 113 -37.85 17.12 5.87
C THR A 113 -37.79 18.49 6.54
N THR A 114 -37.98 18.52 7.86
CA THR A 114 -37.99 19.72 8.67
C THR A 114 -36.72 19.82 9.53
N GLY A 115 -36.45 21.01 10.09
CA GLY A 115 -35.18 21.31 10.74
C GLY A 115 -34.16 21.94 9.79
N THR A 116 -33.00 22.35 10.32
CA THR A 116 -31.89 22.84 9.50
C THR A 116 -31.21 21.69 8.76
N HIS A 117 -30.47 21.97 7.69
CA HIS A 117 -29.66 20.94 7.02
C HIS A 117 -28.67 20.26 7.96
N VAL A 118 -28.14 20.99 8.95
CA VAL A 118 -27.28 20.41 9.99
C VAL A 118 -28.05 19.41 10.84
N ALA A 119 -29.25 19.75 11.31
CA ALA A 119 -30.09 18.82 12.06
C ALA A 119 -30.46 17.57 11.24
N GLN A 120 -30.74 17.73 9.94
CA GLN A 120 -31.01 16.62 9.03
C GLN A 120 -29.81 15.65 8.93
N ILE A 121 -28.59 16.18 8.79
CA ILE A 121 -27.36 15.37 8.77
C ILE A 121 -27.14 14.68 10.13
N CYS A 122 -27.33 15.39 11.24
CA CYS A 122 -27.18 14.80 12.57
C CYS A 122 -28.18 13.66 12.82
N LEU A 123 -29.44 13.84 12.44
CA LEU A 123 -30.46 12.79 12.49
C LEU A 123 -30.07 11.59 11.60
N PHE A 124 -29.61 11.84 10.37
CA PHE A 124 -29.11 10.78 9.49
C PHE A 124 -28.01 9.95 10.17
N LEU A 125 -27.01 10.60 10.77
CA LEU A 125 -25.89 9.93 11.43
C LEU A 125 -26.32 9.14 12.68
N LEU A 126 -27.27 9.66 13.45
CA LEU A 126 -27.79 8.98 14.63
C LEU A 126 -28.65 7.76 14.26
N VAL A 127 -29.35 7.82 13.13
CA VAL A 127 -30.08 6.67 12.59
C VAL A 127 -29.13 5.63 12.01
N GLU A 128 -28.13 6.05 11.24
CA GLU A 128 -27.11 5.17 10.64
C GLU A 128 -26.31 4.41 11.71
N SER A 129 -25.87 5.11 12.75
CA SER A 129 -25.18 4.51 13.90
C SER A 129 -26.10 3.73 14.86
N ARG A 130 -27.39 3.58 14.52
CA ARG A 130 -28.45 2.92 15.32
C ARG A 130 -28.64 3.49 16.74
N ARG A 131 -28.19 4.73 16.98
CA ARG A 131 -28.48 5.47 18.22
C ARG A 131 -29.93 5.90 18.30
N ILE A 132 -30.54 6.20 17.14
CA ILE A 132 -32.00 6.31 16.98
C ILE A 132 -32.43 5.11 16.13
N PRO A 133 -33.01 4.04 16.72
CA PRO A 133 -33.36 2.80 16.02
C PRO A 133 -34.62 2.99 15.16
N SER A 134 -34.49 3.73 14.06
CA SER A 134 -35.60 4.16 13.20
C SER A 134 -35.29 3.99 11.71
N VAL A 135 -36.32 4.11 10.87
CA VAL A 135 -36.17 4.28 9.42
C VAL A 135 -36.28 5.77 9.09
N LEU A 136 -35.53 6.26 8.11
CA LEU A 136 -35.66 7.66 7.68
C LEU A 136 -36.97 7.86 6.91
N LEU A 137 -37.59 9.01 7.13
CA LEU A 137 -38.85 9.40 6.50
C LEU A 137 -38.68 10.78 5.87
N GLN A 138 -38.89 10.85 4.56
CA GLN A 138 -38.84 12.10 3.81
C GLN A 138 -40.22 12.38 3.21
N THR A 139 -40.70 13.61 3.36
CA THR A 139 -41.96 14.07 2.77
C THR A 139 -41.66 15.11 1.69
N SER A 140 -42.54 15.20 0.70
CA SER A 140 -42.41 16.13 -0.41
C SER A 140 -43.75 16.80 -0.73
N PRO A 141 -43.74 18.09 -1.12
CA PRO A 141 -44.97 18.79 -1.46
C PRO A 141 -45.62 18.18 -2.70
N PRO A 142 -46.95 18.35 -2.87
CA PRO A 142 -47.63 17.92 -4.09
C PRO A 142 -47.12 18.67 -5.32
N LYS A 143 -47.10 17.99 -6.47
CA LYS A 143 -46.49 18.46 -7.74
C LYS A 143 -47.06 19.78 -8.29
N LYS A 144 -48.23 20.25 -7.83
CA LYS A 144 -48.86 21.52 -8.27
C LYS A 144 -49.11 22.44 -7.09
N GLN A 145 -48.04 23.00 -6.54
CA GLN A 145 -48.11 24.07 -5.54
C GLN A 145 -48.47 25.41 -6.21
N ARG A 146 -49.67 25.53 -6.81
CA ARG A 146 -50.19 26.83 -7.29
C ARG A 146 -50.97 27.49 -6.16
N ARG A 147 -51.07 28.83 -6.21
CA ARG A 147 -51.68 29.78 -5.24
C ARG A 147 -53.00 29.34 -4.56
N ASN A 148 -53.69 28.33 -5.08
CA ASN A 148 -54.89 27.70 -4.51
C ASN A 148 -54.67 26.17 -4.45
N MET A 149 -54.02 25.67 -3.41
CA MET A 149 -53.96 24.24 -3.12
C MET A 149 -55.35 23.79 -2.66
N PRO A 150 -55.96 22.76 -3.25
CA PRO A 150 -57.22 22.20 -2.76
C PRO A 150 -57.05 21.72 -1.32
N ILE A 151 -58.03 22.03 -0.45
CA ILE A 151 -58.03 21.56 0.93
C ILE A 151 -57.96 20.02 0.92
N GLY A 152 -56.91 19.45 1.52
CA GLY A 152 -56.74 18.01 1.68
C GLY A 152 -55.69 17.32 0.80
N GLU A 153 -54.89 18.03 0.01
CA GLU A 153 -53.70 17.42 -0.62
C GLU A 153 -52.53 17.30 0.38
N VAL A 154 -51.98 16.10 0.56
CA VAL A 154 -51.01 15.80 1.64
C VAL A 154 -49.57 15.62 1.16
N GLY A 155 -49.33 15.73 -0.16
CA GLY A 155 -48.02 15.44 -0.75
C GLY A 155 -47.67 13.95 -0.71
N ASN A 156 -46.41 13.61 -0.98
CA ASN A 156 -45.92 12.22 -0.96
C ASN A 156 -44.91 12.03 0.17
N TYR A 157 -44.70 10.78 0.57
CA TYR A 157 -43.61 10.41 1.48
C TYR A 157 -42.80 9.23 0.94
N GLU A 158 -41.57 9.10 1.42
CA GLU A 158 -40.65 8.01 1.12
C GLU A 158 -40.00 7.54 2.42
N LEU A 159 -39.93 6.22 2.59
CA LEU A 159 -39.22 5.57 3.69
C LEU A 159 -37.88 5.07 3.19
N ILE A 160 -36.80 5.51 3.85
CA ILE A 160 -35.42 5.23 3.48
C ILE A 160 -34.81 4.39 4.60
N ASP A 161 -34.71 3.09 4.36
CA ASP A 161 -34.06 2.15 5.27
C ASP A 161 -32.53 2.28 5.11
N LEU A 162 -31.83 2.64 6.18
CA LEU A 162 -30.36 2.81 6.15
C LEU A 162 -29.59 1.51 6.45
N ASP A 163 -30.28 0.37 6.65
CA ASP A 163 -29.59 -0.89 6.87
C ASP A 163 -28.83 -1.34 5.61
N LEU A 164 -27.51 -1.18 5.64
CA LEU A 164 -26.57 -1.59 4.59
C LEU A 164 -26.68 -3.08 4.24
N ALA A 165 -27.25 -3.92 5.12
CA ALA A 165 -27.50 -5.34 4.83
C ALA A 165 -28.49 -5.59 3.68
N ARG A 166 -29.29 -4.59 3.28
CA ARG A 166 -30.16 -4.67 2.08
C ARG A 166 -29.54 -4.04 0.83
N TYR A 167 -28.39 -3.38 0.98
CA TYR A 167 -27.63 -2.76 -0.12
C TYR A 167 -26.34 -3.54 -0.40
N ASP A 168 -26.47 -4.85 -0.61
CA ASP A 168 -25.37 -5.68 -1.15
C ASP A 168 -24.71 -5.00 -2.34
N VAL A 169 -25.49 -4.33 -3.20
CA VAL A 169 -24.99 -3.58 -4.38
C VAL A 169 -24.02 -2.43 -4.03
N LEU A 170 -24.20 -1.74 -2.89
CA LEU A 170 -23.31 -0.64 -2.49
C LEU A 170 -22.03 -1.18 -1.84
N ALA A 171 -22.16 -2.20 -0.98
CA ALA A 171 -21.02 -2.93 -0.42
C ALA A 171 -20.20 -3.62 -1.53
N GLU A 172 -20.87 -4.22 -2.52
CA GLU A 172 -20.27 -4.78 -3.74
C GLU A 172 -19.58 -3.71 -4.56
N ARG A 173 -20.17 -2.51 -4.74
CA ARG A 173 -19.51 -1.41 -5.45
C ARG A 173 -18.29 -0.88 -4.72
N LEU A 174 -18.34 -0.76 -3.40
CA LEU A 174 -17.19 -0.36 -2.58
C LEU A 174 -16.10 -1.44 -2.61
N ALA A 175 -16.48 -2.72 -2.53
CA ALA A 175 -15.58 -3.85 -2.71
C ALA A 175 -14.97 -3.87 -4.12
N ALA A 176 -15.75 -3.58 -5.18
CA ALA A 176 -15.29 -3.49 -6.55
C ALA A 176 -14.26 -2.35 -6.73
N VAL A 177 -14.51 -1.18 -6.14
CA VAL A 177 -13.57 -0.05 -6.18
C VAL A 177 -12.25 -0.38 -5.47
N ARG A 178 -12.27 -1.12 -4.36
CA ARG A 178 -11.05 -1.62 -3.69
C ARG A 178 -10.38 -2.70 -4.53
N HIS A 179 -11.14 -3.63 -5.10
CA HIS A 179 -10.64 -4.70 -5.95
C HIS A 179 -9.94 -4.14 -7.20
N ASP A 180 -10.45 -3.04 -7.77
CA ASP A 180 -9.84 -2.35 -8.90
C ASP A 180 -8.51 -1.70 -8.55
N ALA A 181 -8.39 -1.08 -7.37
CA ALA A 181 -7.13 -0.48 -6.92
C ALA A 181 -6.04 -1.54 -6.65
N VAL A 182 -6.38 -2.64 -5.97
CA VAL A 182 -5.47 -3.78 -5.78
C VAL A 182 -5.07 -4.39 -7.12
N ARG A 183 -6.03 -4.59 -8.03
CA ARG A 183 -5.78 -5.11 -9.38
C ARG A 183 -4.87 -4.17 -10.16
N TYR A 184 -5.04 -2.86 -10.03
CA TYR A 184 -4.21 -1.85 -10.68
C TYR A 184 -2.75 -1.89 -10.20
N LEU A 185 -2.53 -2.02 -8.88
CA LEU A 185 -1.17 -2.19 -8.32
C LEU A 185 -0.47 -3.44 -8.85
N LYS A 186 -1.23 -4.48 -9.20
CA LYS A 186 -0.75 -5.72 -9.82
C LYS A 186 -0.63 -5.66 -11.35
N SER A 187 -0.79 -4.49 -11.97
CA SER A 187 -0.85 -4.34 -13.44
C SER A 187 -1.94 -5.19 -14.13
N GLY A 188 -3.00 -5.54 -13.40
CA GLY A 188 -4.05 -6.42 -13.89
C GLY A 188 -3.70 -7.90 -13.91
N ILE A 189 -2.52 -8.28 -13.39
CA ILE A 189 -2.02 -9.66 -13.35
C ILE A 189 -2.75 -10.42 -12.23
N ALA A 190 -3.28 -11.60 -12.57
CA ALA A 190 -3.94 -12.49 -11.62
C ALA A 190 -2.90 -13.26 -10.78
N THR A 191 -2.22 -12.56 -9.87
CA THR A 191 -1.21 -13.17 -8.97
C THR A 191 -1.88 -14.18 -8.03
N ARG A 192 -1.35 -15.41 -8.04
CA ARG A 192 -1.89 -16.54 -7.29
C ARG A 192 -1.24 -16.69 -5.91
N ASN A 193 -0.16 -15.96 -5.64
CA ASN A 193 0.52 -15.99 -4.34
C ASN A 193 -0.28 -15.24 -3.24
N PRO A 194 -0.78 -15.92 -2.18
CA PRO A 194 -1.59 -15.28 -1.13
C PRO A 194 -0.82 -14.26 -0.29
N ALA A 195 0.47 -14.49 -0.03
CA ALA A 195 1.29 -13.58 0.78
C ALA A 195 1.55 -12.27 0.01
N PHE A 196 1.88 -12.37 -1.28
CA PHE A 196 1.99 -11.21 -2.17
C PHE A 196 0.67 -10.46 -2.27
N ASN A 197 -0.46 -11.17 -2.39
CA ASN A 197 -1.78 -10.55 -2.43
C ASN A 197 -2.11 -9.74 -1.16
N ARG A 198 -1.78 -10.28 0.03
CA ARG A 198 -1.93 -9.56 1.30
C ARG A 198 -1.03 -8.33 1.36
N MET A 199 0.25 -8.48 0.99
CA MET A 199 1.20 -7.38 0.95
C MET A 199 0.72 -6.23 0.05
N ILE A 200 0.22 -6.54 -1.16
CA ILE A 200 -0.29 -5.50 -2.07
C ILE A 200 -1.55 -4.81 -1.50
N ALA A 201 -2.44 -5.54 -0.84
CA ALA A 201 -3.61 -4.94 -0.19
C ALA A 201 -3.22 -4.00 0.96
N GLU A 202 -2.17 -4.35 1.72
CA GLU A 202 -1.64 -3.48 2.77
C GLU A 202 -0.95 -2.24 2.17
N ILE A 203 -0.15 -2.41 1.12
CA ILE A 203 0.48 -1.30 0.38
C ILE A 203 -0.58 -0.34 -0.17
N GLU A 204 -1.71 -0.84 -0.66
CA GLU A 204 -2.84 0.00 -1.08
C GLU A 204 -3.34 0.88 0.08
N GLN A 205 -3.61 0.28 1.24
CA GLN A 205 -4.06 1.02 2.43
C GLN A 205 -3.03 2.07 2.85
N VAL A 206 -1.76 1.70 2.95
CA VAL A 206 -0.68 2.64 3.30
C VAL A 206 -0.56 3.76 2.27
N ALA A 207 -0.61 3.44 0.98
CA ALA A 207 -0.53 4.43 -0.09
C ALA A 207 -1.67 5.46 -0.02
N LEU A 208 -2.90 5.02 0.32
CA LEU A 208 -4.08 5.88 0.37
C LEU A 208 -4.20 6.68 1.68
N HIS A 209 -3.74 6.13 2.79
CA HIS A 209 -3.99 6.68 4.12
C HIS A 209 -2.74 7.26 4.82
N SER A 210 -1.54 7.08 4.27
CA SER A 210 -0.29 7.56 4.87
C SER A 210 0.56 8.40 3.91
N PRO A 211 1.09 9.55 4.37
CA PRO A 211 2.13 10.31 3.66
C PRO A 211 3.55 9.86 4.01
N SER A 212 3.71 8.90 4.93
CA SER A 212 5.02 8.43 5.40
C SER A 212 5.83 7.71 4.31
N PRO A 213 7.17 7.61 4.47
CA PRO A 213 8.00 6.85 3.55
C PRO A 213 7.63 5.38 3.45
N ILE A 214 7.81 4.80 2.25
CA ILE A 214 7.65 3.37 1.99
C ILE A 214 9.00 2.78 1.58
N LEU A 215 9.46 1.74 2.28
CA LEU A 215 10.68 1.02 1.95
C LEU A 215 10.36 -0.31 1.27
N LEU A 216 10.74 -0.43 0.00
CA LEU A 216 10.63 -1.64 -0.81
C LEU A 216 11.98 -2.35 -0.85
N SER A 217 12.08 -3.48 -0.15
CA SER A 217 13.25 -4.36 -0.17
C SER A 217 13.02 -5.54 -1.12
N GLY A 218 14.09 -6.16 -1.62
CA GLY A 218 14.01 -7.38 -2.42
C GLY A 218 15.02 -7.39 -3.57
N PRO A 219 15.17 -8.52 -4.27
CA PRO A 219 16.20 -8.68 -5.28
C PRO A 219 15.99 -7.75 -6.49
N THR A 220 17.06 -7.53 -7.24
CA THR A 220 17.02 -6.74 -8.47
C THR A 220 16.10 -7.41 -9.48
N GLY A 221 15.24 -6.62 -10.14
CA GLY A 221 14.26 -7.15 -11.10
C GLY A 221 12.99 -7.74 -10.47
N ALA A 222 12.78 -7.65 -9.15
CA ALA A 222 11.55 -8.13 -8.49
C ALA A 222 10.31 -7.23 -8.72
N GLY A 223 10.46 -6.09 -9.41
CA GLY A 223 9.37 -5.17 -9.74
C GLY A 223 9.20 -3.95 -8.83
N LYS A 224 10.21 -3.58 -8.03
CA LYS A 224 10.16 -2.44 -7.08
C LYS A 224 9.78 -1.12 -7.77
N SER A 225 10.47 -0.74 -8.85
CA SER A 225 10.23 0.52 -9.59
C SER A 225 8.85 0.54 -10.25
N MET A 226 8.38 -0.61 -10.76
CA MET A 226 7.02 -0.75 -11.29
C MET A 226 5.99 -0.49 -10.19
N LEU A 227 6.15 -1.12 -9.02
CA LEU A 227 5.25 -0.95 -7.89
C LEU A 227 5.24 0.50 -7.39
N ALA A 228 6.40 1.14 -7.25
CA ALA A 228 6.52 2.55 -6.88
C ALA A 228 5.76 3.47 -7.85
N ARG A 229 5.90 3.25 -9.16
CA ARG A 229 5.17 4.00 -10.18
C ARG A 229 3.65 3.78 -10.07
N ARG A 230 3.21 2.56 -9.81
CA ARG A 230 1.77 2.26 -9.62
C ARG A 230 1.19 2.90 -8.37
N ILE A 231 1.95 2.94 -7.27
CA ILE A 231 1.58 3.68 -6.06
C ILE A 231 1.38 5.16 -6.40
N TYR A 232 2.31 5.79 -7.12
CA TYR A 232 2.17 7.18 -7.57
C TYR A 232 0.90 7.39 -8.41
N GLU A 233 0.68 6.56 -9.44
CA GLU A 233 -0.50 6.71 -10.30
C GLU A 233 -1.81 6.50 -9.53
N LEU A 234 -1.85 5.58 -8.57
CA LEU A 234 -3.00 5.37 -7.68
C LEU A 234 -3.28 6.62 -6.85
N LYS A 235 -2.25 7.21 -6.22
CA LYS A 235 -2.40 8.43 -5.42
C LYS A 235 -2.83 9.62 -6.27
N LYS A 236 -2.29 9.74 -7.50
CA LYS A 236 -2.65 10.78 -8.46
C LYS A 236 -4.11 10.65 -8.92
N ALA A 237 -4.57 9.43 -9.23
CA ALA A 237 -5.95 9.17 -9.61
C ALA A 237 -6.95 9.49 -8.48
N ARG A 238 -6.51 9.41 -7.22
CA ARG A 238 -7.29 9.78 -6.02
C ARG A 238 -7.13 11.24 -5.59
N HIS A 239 -6.45 12.07 -6.40
CA HIS A 239 -6.16 13.48 -6.09
C HIS A 239 -5.43 13.70 -4.76
N LEU A 240 -4.69 12.69 -4.26
CA LEU A 240 -3.91 12.78 -3.04
C LEU A 240 -2.57 13.51 -3.24
N ILE A 241 -2.12 13.61 -4.49
CA ILE A 241 -0.88 14.29 -4.89
C ILE A 241 -1.12 15.10 -6.18
N SER A 242 -0.32 16.14 -6.38
CA SER A 242 -0.40 17.02 -7.56
C SER A 242 0.93 17.14 -8.33
N GLY A 243 2.04 16.78 -7.68
CA GLY A 243 3.39 16.80 -8.25
C GLY A 243 3.70 15.61 -9.15
N LYS A 244 4.96 15.53 -9.58
CA LYS A 244 5.45 14.50 -10.52
C LYS A 244 5.97 13.26 -9.79
N PHE A 245 6.09 12.18 -10.55
CA PHE A 245 6.89 11.02 -10.17
C PHE A 245 8.33 11.26 -10.62
N VAL A 246 9.26 11.23 -9.68
CA VAL A 246 10.70 11.37 -9.96
C VAL A 246 11.39 10.08 -9.58
N ASP A 247 11.92 9.37 -10.57
CA ASP A 247 12.62 8.09 -10.43
C ASP A 247 14.14 8.33 -10.53
N VAL A 248 14.87 7.94 -9.49
CA VAL A 248 16.31 8.13 -9.39
C VAL A 248 16.96 6.83 -8.95
N ASN A 249 17.86 6.30 -9.78
CA ASN A 249 18.71 5.18 -9.41
C ASN A 249 19.99 5.70 -8.73
N CYS A 250 20.12 5.46 -7.42
CA CYS A 250 21.23 5.95 -6.62
C CYS A 250 22.57 5.31 -7.03
N ALA A 251 22.57 4.11 -7.62
CA ALA A 251 23.80 3.46 -8.11
C ALA A 251 24.46 4.22 -9.28
N THR A 252 23.71 5.07 -9.98
CA THR A 252 24.23 5.92 -11.07
C THR A 252 24.84 7.22 -10.58
N LEU A 253 24.68 7.53 -9.29
CA LEU A 253 25.13 8.76 -8.66
C LEU A 253 26.44 8.49 -7.90
N ARG A 254 27.44 9.37 -8.04
CA ARG A 254 28.72 9.26 -7.30
C ARG A 254 29.23 10.63 -6.85
N GLY A 255 29.72 10.69 -5.60
CA GLY A 255 30.34 11.88 -4.99
C GLY A 255 29.49 13.15 -5.14
N ASP A 256 30.14 14.29 -5.38
CA ASP A 256 29.49 15.59 -5.57
C ASP A 256 28.38 15.58 -6.65
N GLY A 257 28.47 14.68 -7.63
CA GLY A 257 27.42 14.48 -8.64
C GLY A 257 26.11 13.95 -8.07
N ALA A 258 26.17 13.12 -7.02
CA ALA A 258 24.99 12.60 -6.32
C ALA A 258 24.27 13.71 -5.56
N ALA A 259 25.01 14.44 -4.72
CA ALA A 259 24.48 15.54 -3.94
C ALA A 259 23.89 16.65 -4.85
N SER A 260 24.63 17.01 -5.91
CA SER A 260 24.20 17.98 -6.92
C SER A 260 22.93 17.54 -7.68
N ALA A 261 22.79 16.25 -8.00
CA ALA A 261 21.62 15.75 -8.71
C ALA A 261 20.37 15.69 -7.82
N LEU A 262 20.52 15.23 -6.57
CA LEU A 262 19.43 15.09 -5.61
C LEU A 262 18.96 16.46 -5.07
N PHE A 263 19.88 17.26 -4.54
CA PHE A 263 19.59 18.50 -3.82
C PHE A 263 19.72 19.76 -4.69
N GLY A 264 20.26 19.64 -5.90
CA GLY A 264 20.54 20.80 -6.75
C GLY A 264 21.80 21.54 -6.30
N HIS A 265 22.19 22.54 -7.08
CA HIS A 265 23.36 23.37 -6.76
C HIS A 265 23.22 24.79 -7.31
N LYS A 266 23.91 25.72 -6.67
CA LYS A 266 24.11 27.08 -7.17
C LYS A 266 25.27 27.10 -8.18
N LYS A 267 25.21 28.04 -9.14
CA LYS A 267 26.31 28.28 -10.07
C LYS A 267 27.62 28.53 -9.30
N GLY A 268 28.68 27.82 -9.69
CA GLY A 268 30.01 27.92 -9.07
C GLY A 268 30.19 27.14 -7.77
N ALA A 269 29.26 26.26 -7.38
CA ALA A 269 29.36 25.49 -6.13
C ALA A 269 30.52 24.47 -6.09
N PHE A 270 30.94 23.96 -7.24
CA PHE A 270 32.08 23.04 -7.39
C PHE A 270 32.69 23.14 -8.80
N THR A 271 33.83 22.49 -9.04
CA THR A 271 34.50 22.46 -10.35
C THR A 271 33.61 21.77 -11.39
N GLY A 272 33.07 22.53 -12.35
CA GLY A 272 32.12 22.04 -13.36
C GLY A 272 30.68 22.53 -13.19
N ALA A 273 30.36 23.24 -12.10
CA ALA A 273 29.05 23.84 -11.84
C ALA A 273 28.81 25.14 -12.66
N ALA A 274 28.75 25.01 -13.99
CA ALA A 274 28.61 26.15 -14.90
C ALA A 274 27.24 26.87 -14.78
N ASP A 275 26.18 26.10 -14.54
CA ASP A 275 24.79 26.57 -14.46
C ASP A 275 24.12 26.10 -13.17
N LYS A 276 23.02 26.75 -12.77
CA LYS A 276 22.21 26.35 -11.60
C LYS A 276 21.40 25.09 -11.94
N ARG A 277 21.23 24.17 -10.98
CA ARG A 277 20.34 23.01 -11.06
C ARG A 277 19.40 22.97 -9.85
N GLU A 278 18.10 22.71 -10.06
CA GLU A 278 17.11 22.67 -8.97
C GLU A 278 17.12 21.38 -8.14
N GLY A 279 17.57 20.27 -8.72
CA GLY A 279 17.65 18.97 -8.04
C GLY A 279 16.36 18.11 -8.14
N TYR A 280 16.52 16.81 -7.93
CA TYR A 280 15.41 15.85 -8.02
C TYR A 280 14.41 15.98 -6.88
N LEU A 281 14.85 16.31 -5.66
CA LEU A 281 13.96 16.49 -4.51
C LEU A 281 12.97 17.63 -4.75
N LYS A 282 13.45 18.76 -5.31
CA LYS A 282 12.56 19.88 -5.66
C LYS A 282 11.65 19.56 -6.84
N THR A 283 12.13 18.77 -7.80
CA THR A 283 11.30 18.31 -8.93
C THR A 283 10.13 17.42 -8.47
N ALA A 284 10.30 16.71 -7.34
CA ALA A 284 9.30 15.83 -6.74
C ALA A 284 8.31 16.54 -5.81
N ASP A 285 8.39 17.87 -5.66
CA ASP A 285 7.53 18.66 -4.79
C ASP A 285 6.04 18.37 -5.04
N LYS A 286 5.28 18.13 -3.96
CA LYS A 286 3.87 17.69 -3.96
C LYS A 286 3.59 16.37 -4.68
N GLY A 287 4.64 15.61 -4.99
CA GLY A 287 4.61 14.36 -5.75
C GLY A 287 5.28 13.21 -5.00
N VAL A 288 5.89 12.30 -5.75
CA VAL A 288 6.56 11.11 -5.22
C VAL A 288 8.00 11.06 -5.74
N LEU A 289 8.95 10.94 -4.83
CA LEU A 289 10.35 10.65 -5.11
C LEU A 289 10.59 9.16 -4.90
N PHE A 290 10.96 8.44 -5.96
CA PHE A 290 11.43 7.07 -5.87
C PHE A 290 12.96 7.04 -5.95
N LEU A 291 13.60 6.56 -4.88
CA LEU A 291 15.05 6.36 -4.80
C LEU A 291 15.34 4.87 -4.87
N ASP A 292 15.74 4.37 -6.04
CA ASP A 292 16.16 2.97 -6.20
C ASP A 292 17.61 2.79 -5.73
N GLU A 293 17.88 1.63 -5.14
CA GLU A 293 19.16 1.28 -4.50
C GLU A 293 19.67 2.33 -3.51
N ILE A 294 18.80 2.81 -2.60
CA ILE A 294 19.12 3.84 -1.58
C ILE A 294 20.35 3.49 -0.72
N GLY A 295 20.65 2.20 -0.57
CA GLY A 295 21.83 1.70 0.15
C GLY A 295 23.17 2.00 -0.53
N GLU A 296 23.17 2.61 -1.72
CA GLU A 296 24.35 3.09 -2.43
C GLU A 296 24.70 4.55 -2.12
N LEU A 297 23.83 5.30 -1.43
CA LEU A 297 24.10 6.69 -1.05
C LEU A 297 25.24 6.78 -0.03
N GLY A 298 26.07 7.82 -0.13
CA GLY A 298 27.08 8.14 0.88
C GLY A 298 26.47 8.71 2.16
N LEU A 299 27.25 8.73 3.25
CA LEU A 299 26.76 9.15 4.57
C LEU A 299 26.33 10.63 4.60
N ASP A 300 26.97 11.47 3.81
CA ASP A 300 26.64 12.90 3.71
C ASP A 300 25.30 13.09 2.98
N GLU A 301 25.09 12.41 1.85
CA GLU A 301 23.80 12.43 1.15
C GLU A 301 22.68 11.85 2.00
N GLN A 302 22.96 10.81 2.79
CA GLN A 302 22.01 10.23 3.73
C GLN A 302 21.59 11.25 4.82
N ALA A 303 22.54 12.01 5.37
CA ALA A 303 22.26 13.04 6.35
C ALA A 303 21.40 14.18 5.78
N MET A 304 21.73 14.63 4.56
CA MET A 304 20.95 15.65 3.86
C MET A 304 19.55 15.15 3.50
N LEU A 305 19.43 13.89 3.10
CA LEU A 305 18.16 13.26 2.76
C LEU A 305 17.26 13.14 4.00
N LEU A 306 17.81 12.76 5.16
CA LEU A 306 17.08 12.73 6.42
C LEU A 306 16.45 14.10 6.73
N LYS A 307 17.26 15.16 6.67
CA LYS A 307 16.78 16.54 6.89
C LYS A 307 15.65 16.91 5.93
N ALA A 308 15.79 16.58 4.65
CA ALA A 308 14.76 16.85 3.65
C ALA A 308 13.44 16.07 3.91
N ILE A 309 13.51 14.85 4.42
CA ILE A 309 12.32 14.03 4.74
C ILE A 309 11.59 14.56 5.99
N GLU A 310 12.34 14.99 7.00
CA GLU A 310 11.78 15.42 8.29
C GLU A 310 11.28 16.86 8.25
N GLU A 311 12.10 17.78 7.76
CA GLU A 311 11.81 19.22 7.80
C GLU A 311 11.12 19.73 6.54
N LYS A 312 11.10 18.94 5.46
CA LYS A 312 10.65 19.35 4.11
C LYS A 312 11.42 20.54 3.54
N HIS A 313 12.56 20.87 4.13
CA HIS A 313 13.47 21.93 3.71
C HIS A 313 14.88 21.38 3.58
N PHE A 314 15.63 21.85 2.60
CA PHE A 314 17.03 21.50 2.40
C PHE A 314 17.79 22.61 1.68
N TYR A 315 19.11 22.57 1.77
CA TYR A 315 20.00 23.53 1.11
C TYR A 315 20.57 22.90 -0.16
N PRO A 316 20.42 23.54 -1.33
CA PRO A 316 21.19 23.18 -2.52
C PRO A 316 22.69 23.33 -2.26
N ILE A 317 23.51 22.55 -2.96
CA ILE A 317 24.97 22.60 -2.79
C ILE A 317 25.48 24.01 -3.14
N GLY A 318 26.25 24.59 -2.21
CA GLY A 318 26.80 25.95 -2.32
C GLY A 318 25.76 27.07 -2.19
N SER A 319 24.61 26.81 -1.57
CA SER A 319 23.56 27.81 -1.31
C SER A 319 23.29 27.93 0.19
N ASP A 320 23.23 29.16 0.69
CA ASP A 320 22.76 29.48 2.06
C ASP A 320 21.24 29.73 2.12
N SER A 321 20.54 29.60 0.99
CA SER A 321 19.08 29.69 0.93
C SER A 321 18.47 28.30 0.93
N GLU A 322 17.53 28.07 1.85
CA GLU A 322 16.71 26.86 1.88
C GLU A 322 15.75 26.80 0.70
N VAL A 323 15.42 25.56 0.33
CA VAL A 323 14.38 25.21 -0.63
C VAL A 323 13.40 24.27 0.06
N HIS A 324 12.10 24.58 -0.08
CA HIS A 324 11.01 23.72 0.41
C HIS A 324 10.62 22.67 -0.64
N SER A 325 10.36 21.43 -0.23
CA SER A 325 9.75 20.39 -1.07
C SER A 325 8.96 19.39 -0.23
N ASP A 326 7.65 19.31 -0.45
CA ASP A 326 6.77 18.35 0.22
C ASP A 326 6.51 17.12 -0.67
N PHE A 327 7.52 16.26 -0.78
CA PHE A 327 7.43 15.00 -1.51
C PHE A 327 7.14 13.83 -0.55
N GLN A 328 6.49 12.78 -1.06
CA GLN A 328 6.51 11.46 -0.41
C GLN A 328 7.70 10.65 -0.94
N LEU A 329 8.43 9.99 -0.04
CA LEU A 329 9.52 9.10 -0.40
C LEU A 329 9.04 7.66 -0.58
N ILE A 330 9.44 7.02 -1.67
CA ILE A 330 9.48 5.56 -1.80
C ILE A 330 10.94 5.17 -2.02
N ALA A 331 11.50 4.30 -1.18
CA ALA A 331 12.88 3.85 -1.27
C ALA A 331 12.94 2.40 -1.73
N GLY A 332 13.80 2.07 -2.68
CA GLY A 332 14.12 0.73 -3.14
C GLY A 332 15.51 0.29 -2.65
N THR A 333 15.66 -0.98 -2.27
CA THR A 333 16.99 -1.56 -1.96
C THR A 333 17.02 -3.06 -2.21
N ASN A 334 18.16 -3.57 -2.68
CA ASN A 334 18.47 -5.00 -2.65
C ASN A 334 19.35 -5.41 -1.44
N ARG A 335 19.90 -4.44 -0.70
CA ARG A 335 20.76 -4.65 0.47
C ARG A 335 19.95 -4.78 1.75
N ASP A 336 20.45 -5.56 2.71
CA ASP A 336 19.95 -5.56 4.09
C ASP A 336 20.45 -4.30 4.81
N LEU A 337 19.61 -3.26 4.85
CA LEU A 337 19.98 -1.99 5.49
C LEU A 337 20.30 -2.15 6.98
N ARG A 338 19.74 -3.16 7.68
CA ARG A 338 20.10 -3.43 9.08
C ARG A 338 21.55 -3.89 9.20
N ARG A 339 22.04 -4.64 8.21
CA ARG A 339 23.47 -5.02 8.13
C ARG A 339 24.33 -3.81 7.78
N GLU A 340 23.89 -2.96 6.85
CA GLU A 340 24.63 -1.76 6.45
C GLU A 340 24.76 -0.75 7.60
N VAL A 341 23.72 -0.60 8.44
CA VAL A 341 23.77 0.20 9.67
C VAL A 341 24.82 -0.33 10.64
N ARG A 342 24.80 -1.63 10.93
CA ARG A 342 25.81 -2.27 11.81
C ARG A 342 27.24 -2.12 11.30
N LEU A 343 27.41 -1.99 9.99
CA LEU A 343 28.72 -1.81 9.35
C LEU A 343 29.11 -0.34 9.19
N GLY A 344 28.30 0.61 9.69
CA GLY A 344 28.57 2.04 9.62
C GLY A 344 28.47 2.63 8.21
N ARG A 345 27.88 1.90 7.26
CA ARG A 345 27.72 2.36 5.86
C ARG A 345 26.35 2.97 5.58
N PHE A 346 25.42 2.81 6.50
CA PHE A 346 24.12 3.45 6.46
C PHE A 346 23.80 4.04 7.84
N ARG A 347 23.20 5.24 7.88
CA ARG A 347 22.89 5.89 9.14
C ARG A 347 21.67 5.28 9.81
N GLU A 348 21.75 5.09 11.12
CA GLU A 348 20.66 4.52 11.93
C GLU A 348 19.42 5.41 11.95
N ASP A 349 19.61 6.74 12.04
CA ASP A 349 18.54 7.74 12.05
C ASP A 349 17.72 7.75 10.75
N LEU A 350 18.40 7.75 9.59
CA LEU A 350 17.74 7.64 8.29
C LEU A 350 17.01 6.31 8.16
N PHE A 351 17.62 5.20 8.59
CA PHE A 351 16.98 3.89 8.54
C PHE A 351 15.69 3.88 9.37
N ALA A 352 15.74 4.36 10.61
CA ALA A 352 14.57 4.48 11.46
C ALA A 352 13.47 5.34 10.82
N ARG A 353 13.84 6.41 10.10
CA ARG A 353 12.88 7.30 9.43
C ARG A 353 12.20 6.67 8.22
N ILE A 354 12.92 5.89 7.41
CA ILE A 354 12.37 5.30 6.18
C ILE A 354 11.73 3.92 6.40
N ASN A 355 12.04 3.24 7.51
CA ASN A 355 11.59 1.88 7.79
C ASN A 355 10.19 1.79 8.45
N ILE A 356 9.37 2.84 8.33
CA ILE A 356 8.01 2.85 8.92
C ILE A 356 7.12 1.82 8.22
N TRP A 357 7.12 1.83 6.89
CA TRP A 357 6.36 0.90 6.06
C TRP A 357 7.33 0.09 5.19
N GLN A 358 7.75 -1.07 5.70
CA GLN A 358 8.71 -1.94 5.01
C GLN A 358 8.03 -3.14 4.36
N TYR A 359 8.27 -3.33 3.07
CA TYR A 359 7.76 -4.45 2.30
C TYR A 359 8.89 -5.16 1.56
N THR A 360 9.00 -6.48 1.74
CA THR A 360 9.98 -7.30 1.03
C THR A 360 9.31 -8.00 -0.14
N LEU A 361 9.66 -7.59 -1.36
CA LEU A 361 9.17 -8.22 -2.58
C LEU A 361 9.92 -9.54 -2.79
N PRO A 362 9.20 -10.68 -2.88
CA PRO A 362 9.83 -11.98 -3.06
C PRO A 362 10.47 -12.12 -4.44
N ALA A 363 11.48 -12.97 -4.55
CA ALA A 363 12.06 -13.34 -5.84
C ALA A 363 11.02 -14.06 -6.71
N LEU A 364 11.18 -14.06 -8.04
CA LEU A 364 10.28 -14.80 -8.94
C LEU A 364 10.30 -16.30 -8.64
N ALA A 365 11.46 -16.85 -8.30
CA ALA A 365 11.63 -18.25 -7.92
C ALA A 365 10.88 -18.64 -6.62
N GLU A 366 10.57 -17.67 -5.76
CA GLU A 366 9.82 -17.85 -4.50
C GLU A 366 8.29 -17.76 -4.69
N ARG A 367 7.84 -17.32 -5.88
CA ARG A 367 6.41 -17.19 -6.26
C ARG A 367 6.17 -17.76 -7.66
N ARG A 368 6.48 -19.04 -7.82
CA ARG A 368 6.40 -19.74 -9.12
C ARG A 368 4.98 -19.78 -9.67
N GLU A 369 3.98 -19.78 -8.80
CA GLU A 369 2.57 -19.70 -9.16
C GLU A 369 2.19 -18.40 -9.90
N ASP A 370 3.00 -17.35 -9.78
CA ASP A 370 2.80 -16.10 -10.51
C ASP A 370 3.46 -16.11 -11.90
N ILE A 371 4.28 -17.10 -12.24
CA ILE A 371 5.00 -17.16 -13.53
C ILE A 371 4.03 -17.26 -14.70
N GLU A 372 3.04 -18.16 -14.64
CA GLU A 372 2.06 -18.35 -15.72
C GLU A 372 1.28 -17.06 -16.05
N PRO A 373 0.63 -16.38 -15.07
CA PRO A 373 0.00 -15.08 -15.31
C PRO A 373 0.95 -14.02 -15.86
N ASN A 374 2.22 -14.04 -15.45
CA ASN A 374 3.21 -13.09 -15.94
C ASN A 374 3.66 -13.38 -17.37
N ILE A 375 3.70 -14.63 -17.81
CA ILE A 375 3.98 -15.00 -19.21
C ILE A 375 2.94 -14.36 -20.13
N GLU A 376 1.66 -14.52 -19.81
CA GLU A 376 0.56 -13.95 -20.59
C GLU A 376 0.64 -12.42 -20.64
N HIS A 377 0.92 -11.79 -19.51
CA HIS A 377 1.10 -10.34 -19.44
C HIS A 377 2.28 -9.85 -20.28
N GLN A 378 3.45 -10.48 -20.16
CA GLN A 378 4.64 -10.10 -20.91
C GLN A 378 4.46 -10.32 -22.41
N LEU A 379 3.76 -11.38 -22.83
CA LEU A 379 3.41 -11.59 -24.25
C LEU A 379 2.53 -10.46 -24.79
N ALA A 380 1.56 -9.98 -24.01
CA ALA A 380 0.70 -8.87 -24.41
C ALA A 380 1.51 -7.57 -24.57
N VAL A 381 2.39 -7.28 -23.61
CA VAL A 381 3.31 -6.12 -23.66
C VAL A 381 4.19 -6.19 -24.90
N VAL A 382 4.88 -7.31 -25.11
CA VAL A 382 5.79 -7.48 -26.25
C VAL A 382 5.04 -7.47 -27.59
N SER A 383 3.83 -8.03 -27.65
CA SER A 383 3.01 -7.97 -28.87
C SER A 383 2.65 -6.53 -29.25
N GLN A 384 2.38 -5.69 -28.25
CA GLN A 384 2.13 -4.26 -28.46
C GLN A 384 3.40 -3.54 -28.92
N GLU A 385 4.55 -3.81 -28.28
CA GLU A 385 5.84 -3.21 -28.64
C GLU A 385 6.31 -3.58 -30.06
N LEU A 386 6.14 -4.85 -30.47
CA LEU A 386 6.50 -5.33 -31.80
C LEU A 386 5.45 -4.98 -32.88
N GLY A 387 4.31 -4.40 -32.50
CA GLY A 387 3.22 -4.09 -33.42
C GLY A 387 2.60 -5.32 -34.10
N ARG A 388 2.73 -6.51 -33.50
CA ARG A 388 2.20 -7.77 -34.04
C ARG A 388 1.75 -8.70 -32.93
N THR A 389 0.67 -9.43 -33.17
CA THR A 389 0.18 -10.46 -32.24
C THR A 389 1.18 -11.58 -32.13
N THR A 390 1.71 -11.82 -30.93
CA THR A 390 2.61 -12.94 -30.64
C THR A 390 1.90 -13.95 -29.75
N ARG A 391 1.99 -15.24 -30.09
CA ARG A 391 1.42 -16.35 -29.30
C ARG A 391 2.32 -17.57 -29.36
N PHE A 392 2.30 -18.35 -28.28
CA PHE A 392 2.85 -19.70 -28.30
C PHE A 392 1.95 -20.66 -29.09
N ASN A 393 2.54 -21.63 -29.78
CA ASN A 393 1.80 -22.86 -30.08
C ASN A 393 1.54 -23.62 -28.75
N LYS A 394 0.63 -24.59 -28.77
CA LYS A 394 0.19 -25.26 -27.54
C LYS A 394 1.34 -26.03 -26.88
N GLU A 395 2.16 -26.69 -27.68
CA GLU A 395 3.26 -27.54 -27.25
C GLU A 395 4.43 -26.72 -26.65
N ALA A 396 4.80 -25.61 -27.28
CA ALA A 396 5.83 -24.70 -26.81
C ALA A 396 5.39 -23.94 -25.56
N HIS A 397 4.10 -23.57 -25.46
CA HIS A 397 3.57 -22.99 -24.22
C HIS A 397 3.75 -23.96 -23.05
N ALA A 398 3.34 -25.22 -23.23
CA ALA A 398 3.49 -26.25 -22.21
C ALA A 398 4.97 -26.52 -21.89
N ALA A 399 5.83 -26.61 -22.90
CA ALA A 399 7.27 -26.82 -22.70
C ALA A 399 7.93 -25.66 -21.93
N TYR A 400 7.64 -24.42 -22.31
CA TYR A 400 8.20 -23.24 -21.65
C TYR A 400 7.69 -23.12 -20.21
N LEU A 401 6.39 -23.33 -19.99
CA LEU A 401 5.81 -23.29 -18.65
C LEU A 401 6.38 -24.39 -17.74
N ASN A 402 6.50 -25.61 -18.25
CA ASN A 402 7.10 -26.73 -17.51
C ASN A 402 8.55 -26.41 -17.10
N PHE A 403 9.35 -25.86 -18.01
CA PHE A 403 10.71 -25.42 -17.69
C PHE A 403 10.68 -24.28 -16.65
N ALA A 404 9.88 -23.25 -16.87
CA ALA A 404 9.80 -22.06 -16.04
C ALA A 404 9.38 -22.36 -14.58
N LEU A 405 8.57 -23.41 -14.39
CA LEU A 405 8.15 -23.91 -13.08
C LEU A 405 9.11 -24.97 -12.49
N SER A 406 10.08 -25.48 -13.27
CA SER A 406 10.99 -26.54 -12.84
C SER A 406 12.06 -26.03 -11.86
N PRO A 407 12.62 -26.89 -10.97
CA PRO A 407 13.70 -26.48 -10.06
C PRO A 407 14.93 -25.90 -10.77
N GLN A 408 15.15 -26.24 -12.05
CA GLN A 408 16.26 -25.74 -12.86
C GLN A 408 16.07 -24.28 -13.28
N ALA A 409 14.87 -23.71 -13.16
CA ALA A 409 14.62 -22.31 -13.45
C ALA A 409 14.91 -21.43 -12.23
N LEU A 410 16.10 -20.82 -12.22
CA LEU A 410 16.61 -20.04 -11.08
C LEU A 410 16.07 -18.61 -11.05
N TRP A 411 15.78 -18.02 -12.20
CA TRP A 411 15.25 -16.66 -12.32
C TRP A 411 16.05 -15.61 -11.52
N HIS A 412 17.38 -15.63 -11.60
CA HIS A 412 18.26 -14.71 -10.87
C HIS A 412 17.95 -13.23 -11.16
N GLY A 413 17.65 -12.89 -12.42
CA GLY A 413 17.18 -11.57 -12.82
C GLY A 413 15.68 -11.33 -12.59
N ASN A 414 14.97 -12.27 -11.95
CA ASN A 414 13.54 -12.20 -11.65
C ASN A 414 12.70 -11.89 -12.89
N PHE A 415 11.83 -10.87 -12.83
CA PHE A 415 11.00 -10.47 -13.97
C PHE A 415 11.80 -9.88 -15.13
N ARG A 416 13.05 -9.44 -14.91
CA ARG A 416 13.93 -8.99 -15.99
C ARG A 416 14.32 -10.16 -16.90
N ASP A 417 14.64 -11.31 -16.30
CA ASP A 417 14.93 -12.53 -17.05
C ASP A 417 13.70 -13.00 -17.82
N LEU A 418 12.53 -13.01 -17.17
CA LEU A 418 11.28 -13.40 -17.80
C LEU A 418 10.92 -12.49 -18.97
N ALA A 419 10.94 -11.16 -18.79
CA ALA A 419 10.64 -10.20 -19.84
C ALA A 419 11.62 -10.32 -21.01
N ALA A 420 12.92 -10.45 -20.72
CA ALA A 420 13.93 -10.62 -21.76
C ALA A 420 13.76 -11.95 -22.51
N SER A 421 13.38 -13.02 -21.82
CA SER A 421 13.10 -14.34 -22.40
C SER A 421 11.91 -14.29 -23.35
N ILE A 422 10.78 -13.74 -22.90
CA ILE A 422 9.58 -13.57 -23.72
C ILE A 422 9.85 -12.65 -24.92
N MET A 423 10.59 -11.55 -24.74
CA MET A 423 10.98 -10.66 -25.84
C MET A 423 11.80 -11.39 -26.91
N ARG A 424 12.78 -12.20 -26.52
CA ARG A 424 13.59 -13.00 -27.46
C ARG A 424 12.74 -14.02 -28.22
N LEU A 425 11.91 -14.78 -27.50
CA LEU A 425 11.00 -15.75 -28.11
C LEU A 425 10.05 -15.07 -29.11
N ALA A 426 9.43 -13.96 -28.71
CA ALA A 426 8.51 -13.20 -29.55
C ALA A 426 9.17 -12.58 -30.77
N THR A 427 10.41 -12.09 -30.65
CA THR A 427 11.17 -11.51 -31.76
C THR A 427 11.53 -12.56 -32.80
N LEU A 428 12.00 -13.73 -32.35
CA LEU A 428 12.41 -14.83 -33.21
C LEU A 428 11.25 -15.67 -33.75
N ALA A 429 10.02 -15.44 -33.28
CA ALA A 429 8.82 -16.15 -33.71
C ALA A 429 8.46 -15.84 -35.18
N PRO A 430 8.47 -16.82 -36.09
CA PRO A 430 7.99 -16.65 -37.45
C PRO A 430 6.49 -16.29 -37.43
N GLN A 431 6.11 -15.20 -38.09
CA GLN A 431 4.73 -14.71 -38.14
C GLN A 431 4.07 -14.56 -36.75
N GLY A 432 4.87 -14.29 -35.70
CA GLY A 432 4.37 -14.15 -34.33
C GLY A 432 3.96 -15.47 -33.66
N ARG A 433 4.32 -16.63 -34.19
CA ARG A 433 4.08 -17.94 -33.54
C ARG A 433 5.37 -18.51 -32.93
N ILE A 434 5.41 -18.61 -31.61
CA ILE A 434 6.52 -19.22 -30.88
C ILE A 434 6.35 -20.74 -30.95
N GLN A 435 7.35 -21.41 -31.53
CA GLN A 435 7.40 -22.87 -31.71
C GLN A 435 8.33 -23.53 -30.68
N THR A 436 8.28 -24.85 -30.59
CA THR A 436 8.97 -25.62 -29.56
C THR A 436 10.49 -25.48 -29.67
N GLU A 437 11.02 -25.42 -30.89
CA GLU A 437 12.44 -25.27 -31.19
C GLU A 437 13.00 -23.95 -30.63
N ALA A 438 12.20 -22.87 -30.70
CA ALA A 438 12.57 -21.58 -30.12
C ALA A 438 12.61 -21.64 -28.58
N VAL A 439 11.68 -22.38 -27.97
CA VAL A 439 11.63 -22.59 -26.51
C VAL A 439 12.80 -23.44 -26.03
N GLU A 440 13.19 -24.48 -26.76
CA GLU A 440 14.37 -25.30 -26.45
C GLU A 440 15.65 -24.46 -26.50
N ALA A 441 15.83 -23.67 -27.56
CA ALA A 441 16.98 -22.78 -27.69
C ALA A 441 17.05 -21.73 -26.57
N GLU A 442 15.91 -21.14 -26.20
CA GLU A 442 15.83 -20.17 -25.11
C GLU A 442 16.06 -20.82 -23.73
N THR A 443 15.54 -22.04 -23.52
CA THR A 443 15.80 -22.83 -22.32
C THR A 443 17.30 -23.10 -22.16
N GLY A 444 17.98 -23.48 -23.26
CA GLY A 444 19.44 -23.64 -23.27
C GLY A 444 20.19 -22.36 -22.91
N ARG A 445 19.76 -21.21 -23.46
CA ARG A 445 20.33 -19.89 -23.13
C ARG A 445 20.15 -19.53 -21.66
N LEU A 446 18.95 -19.72 -21.10
CA LEU A 446 18.68 -19.42 -19.69
C LEU A 446 19.50 -20.32 -18.76
N LYS A 447 19.60 -21.61 -19.06
CA LYS A 447 20.47 -22.54 -18.33
C LYS A 447 21.93 -22.09 -18.37
N TRP A 448 22.44 -21.68 -19.53
CA TRP A 448 23.80 -21.15 -19.65
C TRP A 448 23.99 -19.86 -18.83
N LEU A 449 23.04 -18.92 -18.89
CA LEU A 449 23.09 -17.67 -18.14
C LEU A 449 23.12 -17.89 -16.62
N TRP A 450 22.43 -18.92 -16.14
CA TRP A 450 22.37 -19.26 -14.73
C TRP A 450 23.46 -20.26 -14.29
N ALA A 451 24.21 -20.85 -15.22
CA ALA A 451 25.23 -21.85 -14.92
C ALA A 451 26.43 -21.26 -14.16
N ASP A 452 26.75 -19.99 -14.40
CA ASP A 452 27.81 -19.28 -13.66
C ASP A 452 27.45 -19.06 -12.18
N ASP A 453 26.16 -19.10 -11.81
CA ASP A 453 25.70 -18.76 -10.46
C ASP A 453 25.42 -19.97 -9.54
N ALA A 454 25.34 -21.19 -10.10
CA ALA A 454 25.30 -22.41 -9.28
C ALA A 454 26.61 -22.63 -8.50
N ASP A 455 27.70 -21.99 -8.92
CA ASP A 455 29.00 -21.97 -8.26
C ASP A 455 29.20 -20.73 -7.34
N THR A 456 28.32 -19.72 -7.38
CA THR A 456 28.47 -18.44 -6.64
C THR A 456 27.46 -18.22 -5.51
N ALA A 457 26.35 -18.96 -5.44
CA ALA A 457 25.35 -18.81 -4.38
C ALA A 457 25.79 -19.34 -3.00
N LEU A 458 26.95 -19.98 -2.90
CA LEU A 458 27.62 -20.28 -1.62
C LEU A 458 28.91 -19.47 -1.38
N HIS A 459 29.41 -18.70 -2.34
CA HIS A 459 30.80 -18.23 -2.29
C HIS A 459 30.94 -16.73 -2.60
N ARG A 460 31.07 -15.93 -1.53
CA ARG A 460 31.81 -14.65 -1.55
C ARG A 460 33.04 -14.82 -0.66
N PRO A 461 34.19 -14.24 -1.04
CA PRO A 461 35.01 -14.51 -2.21
C PRO A 461 36.26 -15.33 -1.81
N SER A 462 36.43 -16.51 -2.41
CA SER A 462 37.65 -17.04 -3.08
C SER A 462 37.67 -18.58 -3.08
N GLU A 463 36.71 -19.27 -3.73
CA GLU A 463 36.49 -20.71 -3.47
C GLU A 463 36.39 -21.56 -4.75
N ASN A 464 37.50 -21.63 -5.50
CA ASN A 464 37.93 -22.89 -6.12
C ASN A 464 39.47 -23.06 -6.01
N ASP A 465 40.09 -22.26 -5.16
CA ASP A 465 41.54 -22.16 -5.04
C ASP A 465 42.13 -23.37 -4.30
N TRP A 466 41.41 -23.90 -3.31
CA TRP A 466 41.85 -25.12 -2.62
C TRP A 466 41.83 -26.34 -3.55
N ARG A 467 40.83 -26.43 -4.44
CA ARG A 467 40.78 -27.47 -5.48
C ARG A 467 41.89 -27.31 -6.50
N LEU A 468 42.27 -26.08 -6.86
CA LEU A 468 43.42 -25.80 -7.72
C LEU A 468 44.75 -26.22 -7.06
N ILE A 469 44.93 -25.95 -5.76
CA ILE A 469 46.10 -26.39 -4.98
C ILE A 469 46.19 -27.92 -4.98
N LEU A 470 45.07 -28.62 -4.74
CA LEU A 470 45.02 -30.08 -4.78
C LEU A 470 45.33 -30.62 -6.18
N LYS A 471 44.75 -30.03 -7.22
CA LYS A 471 45.00 -30.40 -8.61
C LYS A 471 46.48 -30.21 -9.00
N ALA A 472 47.11 -29.13 -8.54
CA ALA A 472 48.55 -28.89 -8.75
C ALA A 472 49.44 -29.95 -8.06
N LYS A 473 48.93 -30.62 -7.02
CA LYS A 473 49.58 -31.75 -6.34
C LYS A 473 49.14 -33.12 -6.87
N GLY A 474 48.30 -33.17 -7.91
CA GLY A 474 47.77 -34.41 -8.46
C GLY A 474 46.76 -35.11 -7.55
N ILE A 475 46.13 -34.38 -6.63
CA ILE A 475 45.12 -34.91 -5.70
C ILE A 475 43.74 -34.61 -6.26
N ASP A 476 42.93 -35.66 -6.41
CA ASP A 476 41.54 -35.53 -6.82
C ASP A 476 40.67 -35.15 -5.62
N ALA A 477 40.07 -33.96 -5.65
CA ALA A 477 39.21 -33.46 -4.59
C ALA A 477 37.92 -34.28 -4.45
N ASP A 478 37.42 -34.89 -5.52
CA ASP A 478 36.19 -35.68 -5.52
C ASP A 478 36.38 -37.07 -4.89
N SER A 479 37.64 -37.47 -4.66
CA SER A 479 38.00 -38.69 -3.93
C SER A 479 37.95 -38.55 -2.41
N LEU A 480 37.79 -37.33 -1.89
CA LEU A 480 37.71 -37.04 -0.46
C LEU A 480 36.26 -37.09 0.04
N ASP A 481 36.06 -37.56 1.26
CA ASP A 481 34.75 -37.48 1.92
C ASP A 481 34.30 -36.02 2.10
N LEU A 482 32.99 -35.76 2.01
CA LEU A 482 32.41 -34.42 2.16
C LEU A 482 32.86 -33.74 3.48
N PHE A 483 33.02 -34.52 4.55
CA PHE A 483 33.54 -34.03 5.83
C PHE A 483 34.96 -33.46 5.71
N ASP A 484 35.86 -34.17 5.03
CA ASP A 484 37.23 -33.75 4.85
C ASP A 484 37.33 -32.56 3.88
N GLN A 485 36.49 -32.52 2.83
CA GLN A 485 36.42 -31.39 1.90
C GLN A 485 36.06 -30.09 2.63
N MET A 486 34.98 -30.09 3.43
CA MET A 486 34.52 -28.90 4.14
C MET A 486 35.52 -28.43 5.21
N GLN A 487 36.24 -29.35 5.86
CA GLN A 487 37.28 -28.97 6.81
C GLN A 487 38.51 -28.39 6.12
N LEU A 488 38.97 -29.00 5.03
CA LEU A 488 40.17 -28.59 4.32
C LEU A 488 40.02 -27.21 3.67
N GLU A 489 38.86 -26.95 3.06
CA GLU A 489 38.49 -25.65 2.51
C GLU A 489 38.62 -24.53 3.56
N ASN A 490 37.98 -24.71 4.71
CA ASN A 490 38.03 -23.73 5.80
C ASN A 490 39.46 -23.55 6.35
N VAL A 491 40.23 -24.63 6.47
CA VAL A 491 41.61 -24.56 6.95
C VAL A 491 42.50 -23.78 5.97
N ILE A 492 42.37 -24.02 4.67
CA ILE A 492 43.14 -23.31 3.63
C ILE A 492 42.76 -21.84 3.58
N ALA A 493 41.47 -21.51 3.65
CA ALA A 493 40.98 -20.13 3.71
C ALA A 493 41.55 -19.38 4.91
N GLU A 494 41.58 -20.02 6.08
CA GLU A 494 42.14 -19.40 7.29
C GLU A 494 43.67 -19.26 7.19
N CYS A 495 44.38 -20.25 6.62
CA CYS A 495 45.83 -20.14 6.39
C CYS A 495 46.21 -18.90 5.56
N ARG A 496 45.42 -18.55 4.54
CA ARG A 496 45.68 -17.40 3.67
C ARG A 496 45.37 -16.05 4.29
N ARG A 497 44.50 -16.00 5.29
CA ARG A 497 44.18 -14.77 6.03
C ARG A 497 45.30 -14.32 6.97
N HIS A 498 46.24 -15.20 7.28
CA HIS A 498 47.28 -14.97 8.28
C HIS A 498 48.68 -14.99 7.67
N LYS A 499 49.60 -14.19 8.21
CA LYS A 499 50.95 -13.99 7.62
C LYS A 499 51.89 -15.17 7.87
N ASN A 500 51.60 -15.98 8.87
CA ASN A 500 52.43 -17.11 9.27
C ASN A 500 51.58 -18.24 9.88
N MET A 501 52.14 -19.44 9.87
CA MET A 501 51.48 -20.66 10.35
C MET A 501 51.10 -20.59 11.84
N ALA A 502 51.81 -19.78 12.64
CA ALA A 502 51.49 -19.61 14.06
C ALA A 502 50.22 -18.79 14.28
N GLU A 503 49.99 -17.72 13.50
CA GLU A 503 48.76 -16.93 13.53
C GLU A 503 47.55 -17.76 13.07
N ALA A 504 47.68 -18.47 11.93
CA ALA A 504 46.63 -19.35 11.43
C ALA A 504 46.27 -20.47 12.42
N GLY A 505 47.28 -21.12 13.01
CA GLY A 505 47.06 -22.15 14.03
C GLY A 505 46.31 -21.62 15.26
N ARG A 506 46.63 -20.40 15.72
CA ARG A 506 45.92 -19.78 16.85
C ARG A 506 44.46 -19.47 16.54
N ALA A 507 44.16 -19.05 15.31
CA ALA A 507 42.79 -18.79 14.86
C ALA A 507 41.97 -20.08 14.76
N LEU A 508 42.52 -21.10 14.09
CA LEU A 508 41.87 -22.41 13.91
C LEU A 508 41.65 -23.15 15.24
N PHE A 509 42.60 -23.05 16.17
CA PHE A 509 42.53 -23.76 17.46
C PHE A 509 42.15 -22.84 18.64
N HIS A 510 41.48 -21.71 18.38
CA HIS A 510 41.25 -20.63 19.36
C HIS A 510 40.63 -21.09 20.69
N VAL A 511 39.75 -22.10 20.68
CA VAL A 511 39.17 -22.69 21.91
C VAL A 511 40.13 -23.72 22.51
N SER A 512 40.48 -24.76 21.76
CA SER A 512 41.24 -25.93 22.27
C SER A 512 42.63 -25.58 22.80
N ARG A 513 43.23 -24.47 22.36
CA ARG A 513 44.53 -24.00 22.83
C ARG A 513 44.50 -23.46 24.26
N THR A 514 43.37 -22.92 24.72
CA THR A 514 43.20 -22.37 26.08
C THR A 514 43.17 -23.46 27.16
N GLN A 515 42.93 -24.70 26.76
CA GLN A 515 42.80 -25.86 27.64
C GLN A 515 44.09 -26.70 27.71
N LYS A 516 45.16 -26.31 27.00
CA LYS A 516 46.41 -27.08 26.93
C LYS A 516 47.55 -26.37 27.65
N ALA A 517 48.32 -27.13 28.44
CA ALA A 517 49.48 -26.62 29.17
C ALA A 517 50.61 -26.10 28.25
N ASN A 518 50.78 -26.70 27.06
CA ASN A 518 51.73 -26.26 26.03
C ASN A 518 51.08 -26.34 24.63
N PRO A 519 50.41 -25.28 24.16
CA PRO A 519 49.78 -25.27 22.84
C PRO A 519 50.82 -25.07 21.73
N ASN A 520 51.12 -26.14 20.98
CA ASN A 520 51.88 -26.05 19.73
C ASN A 520 50.94 -26.10 18.52
N ASP A 521 50.20 -25.01 18.32
CA ASP A 521 49.13 -24.90 17.32
C ASP A 521 49.67 -24.96 15.87
N SER A 522 50.90 -24.48 15.65
CA SER A 522 51.60 -24.55 14.36
C SER A 522 51.87 -26.00 13.94
N ASP A 523 52.30 -26.85 14.87
CA ASP A 523 52.57 -28.27 14.57
C ASP A 523 51.29 -29.05 14.27
N ARG A 524 50.18 -28.71 14.94
CA ARG A 524 48.86 -29.30 14.67
C ARG A 524 48.37 -28.95 13.28
N LEU A 525 48.49 -27.67 12.90
CA LEU A 525 48.13 -27.22 11.56
C LEU A 525 48.99 -27.91 10.49
N ARG A 526 50.31 -28.00 10.71
CA ARG A 526 51.23 -28.73 9.82
C ARG A 526 50.83 -30.19 9.63
N LYS A 527 50.51 -30.90 10.72
CA LYS A 527 50.07 -32.31 10.67
C LYS A 527 48.75 -32.49 9.95
N TYR A 528 47.82 -31.54 10.14
CA TYR A 528 46.55 -31.55 9.43
C TYR A 528 46.75 -31.41 7.92
N LEU A 529 47.52 -30.42 7.47
CA LEU A 529 47.82 -30.22 6.05
C LEU A 529 48.56 -31.41 5.44
N ALA A 530 49.48 -32.02 6.18
CA ALA A 530 50.23 -33.20 5.73
C ALA A 530 49.34 -34.42 5.46
N ARG A 531 48.19 -34.56 6.13
CA ARG A 531 47.21 -35.63 5.84
C ARG A 531 46.68 -35.55 4.40
N PHE A 532 46.67 -34.34 3.84
CA PHE A 532 46.24 -34.06 2.47
C PHE A 532 47.42 -33.81 1.53
N GLY A 533 48.65 -34.14 1.92
CA GLY A 533 49.85 -33.93 1.09
C GLY A 533 50.21 -32.45 0.87
N LEU A 534 49.69 -31.54 1.70
CA LEU A 534 49.91 -30.10 1.58
C LEU A 534 50.92 -29.58 2.61
N THR A 535 51.67 -28.56 2.21
CA THR A 535 52.54 -27.77 3.09
C THR A 535 52.06 -26.32 3.18
N TRP A 536 52.53 -25.58 4.18
CA TRP A 536 52.22 -24.14 4.30
C TRP A 536 52.66 -23.33 3.08
N ALA A 537 53.78 -23.72 2.45
CA ALA A 537 54.29 -23.04 1.25
C ALA A 537 53.31 -23.19 0.08
N ASP A 538 52.68 -24.36 -0.08
CA ASP A 538 51.71 -24.64 -1.15
C ASP A 538 50.43 -23.79 -1.07
N ILE A 539 50.14 -23.24 0.12
CA ILE A 539 48.93 -22.46 0.39
C ILE A 539 49.21 -20.95 0.36
N SER A 540 50.44 -20.57 0.74
CA SER A 540 50.88 -19.18 0.89
C SER A 540 51.56 -18.60 -0.36
N SER A 541 51.93 -19.42 -1.35
CA SER A 541 52.41 -18.95 -2.65
C SER A 541 51.26 -18.33 -3.44
N THR A 542 51.32 -17.00 -3.61
CA THR A 542 50.55 -16.26 -4.60
C THR A 542 51.42 -16.15 -5.84
N GLU A 543 51.34 -17.13 -6.73
CA GLU A 543 51.70 -16.97 -8.15
C GLU A 543 50.46 -17.16 -9.01
#